data_AF-A0A239PUH9-F1
#
_entry.id   AF-A0A239PUH9-F1
#
_cell.length_a   1.000
_cell.length_b   1.000
_cell.length_c   1.000
_cell.angle_alpha   90.00
_cell.angle_beta   90.00
_cell.angle_gamma   90.00
#
_symmetry.space_group_name_H-M   'P 1'
#
loop_
_entity.id
_entity.type
_entity.pdbx_description
1 polymer ?
#
loop_
_entity_poly.entity_id
_entity_poly.type
_entity_poly.pdbx_seq_one_letter_code
_entity_poly.pdbx_strand_id
1 'polypeptide(L)'
;MEQLTPETMIAVFEEIFGRTLFWIMVAAAVLVTIAYLYVLIRDRSMSMRKFLLAQLSMPFGAVAAVVFVMAMTHSHLRDIGGPIDVIVLLGIAAMGAVGAAILVYTVQSLFRGGKHS
;
A
#
# COMPACT_ATOMS: atom_id res chain seq x y z
N MET A 1 -27.78 -8.37 17.59
CA MET A 1 -26.38 -8.35 17.13
C MET A 1 -26.38 -7.67 15.78
N GLU A 2 -25.59 -6.61 15.58
CA GLU A 2 -25.41 -6.04 14.24
C GLU A 2 -24.87 -7.12 13.32
N GLN A 3 -25.52 -7.31 12.17
CA GLN A 3 -25.02 -8.22 11.15
C GLN A 3 -23.84 -7.51 10.50
N LEU A 4 -22.64 -8.10 10.62
CA LEU A 4 -21.47 -7.73 9.85
C LEU A 4 -21.71 -8.12 8.38
N THR A 5 -22.64 -7.42 7.72
CA THR A 5 -22.81 -7.54 6.28
C THR A 5 -21.64 -6.80 5.62
N PRO A 6 -21.20 -7.24 4.43
CA PRO A 6 -20.17 -6.54 3.66
C PRO A 6 -20.51 -5.06 3.43
N GLU A 7 -21.80 -4.75 3.29
CA GLU A 7 -22.32 -3.39 3.15
C GLU A 7 -22.06 -2.55 4.40
N THR A 8 -22.35 -3.09 5.60
CA THR A 8 -22.06 -2.41 6.87
C THR A 8 -20.56 -2.15 7.03
N MET A 9 -19.70 -3.10 6.63
CA MET A 9 -18.24 -2.90 6.68
C MET A 9 -17.76 -1.79 5.73
N ILE A 10 -18.29 -1.74 4.50
CA ILE A 10 -17.98 -0.67 3.55
C ILE A 10 -18.44 0.68 4.10
N ALA A 11 -19.64 0.76 4.66
CA ALA A 11 -20.16 1.99 5.26
C ALA A 11 -19.27 2.50 6.40
N VAL A 12 -18.77 1.60 7.26
CA VAL A 12 -17.84 1.96 8.34
C VAL A 12 -16.51 2.47 7.78
N PHE A 13 -15.97 1.88 6.71
CA PHE A 13 -14.76 2.41 6.07
C PHE A 13 -14.97 3.77 5.43
N GLU A 14 -16.11 3.98 4.76
CA GLU A 14 -16.48 5.29 4.22
C GLU A 14 -16.63 6.36 5.29
N GLU A 15 -17.12 5.99 6.49
CA GLU A 15 -17.23 6.89 7.63
C GLU A 15 -15.84 7.23 8.22
N ILE A 16 -14.99 6.24 8.43
CA ILE A 16 -13.64 6.43 9.02
C ILE A 16 -12.75 7.24 8.08
N PHE A 17 -12.71 6.88 6.79
CA PHE A 17 -11.80 7.49 5.84
C PHE A 17 -12.39 8.71 5.13
N GLY A 18 -13.71 8.88 5.18
CA GLY A 18 -14.45 9.75 4.27
C GLY A 18 -14.67 9.08 2.92
N ARG A 19 -15.90 9.15 2.41
CA ARG A 19 -16.33 8.51 1.15
C ARG A 19 -15.36 8.77 -0.02
N THR A 20 -14.95 10.03 -0.21
CA THR A 20 -14.07 10.41 -1.33
C THR A 20 -12.69 9.76 -1.23
N LEU A 21 -12.04 9.84 -0.07
CA LEU A 21 -10.69 9.31 0.11
C LEU A 21 -10.68 7.78 0.01
N PHE A 22 -11.68 7.11 0.63
CA PHE A 22 -11.82 5.66 0.57
C PHE A 22 -11.85 5.15 -0.87
N TRP A 23 -12.74 5.69 -1.71
CA TRP A 23 -12.85 5.25 -3.10
C TRP A 23 -11.63 5.62 -3.95
N ILE A 24 -10.96 6.74 -3.67
CA ILE A 24 -9.67 7.07 -4.32
C ILE A 24 -8.61 6.01 -4.00
N MET A 25 -8.51 5.58 -2.73
CA MET A 25 -7.56 4.53 -2.33
C MET A 25 -7.89 3.19 -2.98
N VAL A 26 -9.18 2.82 -3.04
CA VAL A 26 -9.64 1.60 -3.73
C VAL A 26 -9.26 1.65 -5.21
N ALA A 27 -9.58 2.76 -5.89
CA ALA A 27 -9.23 2.95 -7.30
C ALA A 27 -7.72 2.90 -7.53
N ALA A 28 -6.92 3.53 -6.66
CA ALA A 28 -5.46 3.49 -6.72
C ALA A 28 -4.93 2.07 -6.54
N ALA A 29 -5.45 1.30 -5.57
CA ALA A 29 -5.05 -0.08 -5.33
C ALA A 29 -5.34 -0.98 -6.55
N VAL A 30 -6.54 -0.84 -7.14
CA VAL A 30 -6.92 -1.57 -8.35
C VAL A 30 -6.01 -1.19 -9.53
N LEU A 31 -5.78 0.11 -9.74
CA LEU A 31 -4.95 0.62 -10.83
C LEU A 31 -3.50 0.11 -10.72
N VAL A 32 -2.89 0.21 -9.54
CA VAL A 32 -1.52 -0.27 -9.30
C VAL A 32 -1.43 -1.78 -9.51
N THR A 33 -2.43 -2.54 -9.05
CA THR A 33 -2.47 -3.99 -9.24
C THR A 33 -2.54 -4.36 -10.73
N ILE A 34 -3.46 -3.75 -11.48
CA ILE A 34 -3.58 -3.99 -12.93
C ILE A 34 -2.28 -3.61 -13.65
N ALA A 35 -1.69 -2.46 -13.32
CA ALA A 35 -0.44 -2.00 -13.90
C ALA A 35 0.72 -2.97 -13.60
N TYR A 36 0.80 -3.49 -12.38
CA TYR A 36 1.80 -4.48 -11.99
C TYR A 36 1.63 -5.80 -12.76
N LEU A 37 0.39 -6.32 -12.87
CA LEU A 37 0.10 -7.53 -13.64
C LEU A 37 0.43 -7.34 -15.13
N TYR A 38 0.08 -6.19 -15.70
CA TYR A 38 0.44 -5.84 -17.08
C TYR A 38 1.96 -5.87 -17.29
N VAL A 39 2.72 -5.24 -16.40
CA VAL A 39 4.19 -5.25 -16.42
C VAL A 39 4.74 -6.67 -16.35
N LEU A 40 4.20 -7.49 -15.45
CA LEU A 40 4.67 -8.86 -15.24
C LEU A 40 4.48 -9.72 -16.50
N ILE A 41 3.33 -9.58 -17.16
CA ILE A 41 3.01 -10.30 -18.40
C ILE A 41 3.82 -9.76 -19.59
N ARG A 42 4.02 -8.43 -19.65
CA ARG A 42 4.74 -7.75 -20.75
C ARG A 42 6.23 -8.07 -20.74
N ASP A 43 6.90 -7.86 -19.61
CA ASP A 43 8.37 -7.89 -19.57
C ASP A 43 8.90 -9.34 -19.49
N ARG A 44 8.09 -10.31 -19.04
CA ARG A 44 8.40 -11.74 -18.82
C ARG A 44 9.75 -12.03 -18.13
N SER A 45 10.39 -11.02 -17.57
CA SER A 45 11.71 -11.07 -16.96
C SER A 45 11.79 -10.01 -15.88
N MET A 46 12.27 -10.39 -14.70
CA MET A 46 12.46 -9.46 -13.59
C MET A 46 13.88 -8.92 -13.62
N SER A 47 14.03 -7.61 -13.86
CA SER A 47 15.33 -6.94 -13.80
C SER A 47 15.77 -6.75 -12.35
N MET A 48 16.93 -7.31 -12.00
CA MET A 48 17.51 -7.18 -10.65
C MET A 48 17.76 -5.71 -10.25
N ARG A 49 18.17 -4.85 -11.19
CA ARG A 49 18.38 -3.41 -10.90
C ARG A 49 17.09 -2.71 -10.50
N LYS A 50 15.98 -2.97 -11.20
CA LYS A 50 14.66 -2.40 -10.87
C LYS A 50 14.17 -2.93 -9.52
N PHE A 51 14.43 -4.21 -9.24
CA PHE A 51 14.08 -4.84 -7.97
C PHE A 51 14.86 -4.25 -6.78
N LEU A 52 16.16 -4.02 -6.91
CA LEU A 52 16.97 -3.37 -5.85
C LEU A 52 16.51 -1.94 -5.55
N LEU A 53 16.16 -1.16 -6.58
CA LEU A 53 15.61 0.19 -6.36
C LEU A 53 14.23 0.14 -5.69
N ALA A 54 13.42 -0.86 -6.02
CA ALA A 54 12.15 -1.10 -5.34
C ALA A 54 12.38 -1.46 -3.85
N GLN A 55 13.39 -2.27 -3.53
CA GLN A 55 13.74 -2.56 -2.14
C GLN A 55 14.21 -1.32 -1.38
N LEU A 56 15.00 -0.45 -2.01
CA LEU A 56 15.44 0.80 -1.39
C LEU A 56 14.24 1.74 -1.09
N SER A 57 13.13 1.59 -1.80
CA SER A 57 11.90 2.36 -1.55
C SER A 57 11.05 1.83 -0.39
N MET A 58 11.30 0.59 0.08
CA MET A 58 10.50 -0.06 1.12
C MET A 58 10.42 0.74 2.44
N PRO A 59 11.52 1.31 2.98
CA PRO A 59 11.45 2.08 4.22
C PRO A 59 10.53 3.31 4.09
N PHE A 60 10.53 3.97 2.94
CA PHE A 60 9.65 5.13 2.69
C PHE A 60 8.18 4.70 2.66
N GLY A 61 7.88 3.55 2.04
CA GLY A 61 6.54 2.96 2.07
C GLY A 61 6.06 2.61 3.47
N ALA A 62 6.93 2.01 4.28
CA ALA A 62 6.62 1.68 5.68
C ALA A 62 6.27 2.93 6.50
N VAL A 63 7.13 3.96 6.42
CA VAL A 63 6.92 5.22 7.16
C VAL A 63 5.66 5.92 6.67
N ALA A 64 5.45 6.01 5.35
CA ALA A 64 4.25 6.64 4.79
C ALA A 64 2.97 5.94 5.23
N ALA A 65 2.94 4.60 5.26
CA ALA A 65 1.78 3.84 5.70
C ALA A 65 1.48 4.06 7.20
N VAL A 66 2.51 4.07 8.04
CA VAL A 66 2.37 4.35 9.47
C VAL A 66 1.84 5.76 9.70
N VAL A 67 2.47 6.77 9.08
CA VAL A 67 2.05 8.17 9.19
C VAL A 67 0.62 8.35 8.69
N PHE A 68 0.27 7.71 7.58
CA PHE A 68 -1.09 7.76 7.03
C PHE A 68 -2.11 7.19 8.01
N VAL A 69 -1.87 6.00 8.56
CA VAL A 69 -2.82 5.41 9.53
C VAL A 69 -2.97 6.30 10.75
N MET A 70 -1.86 6.80 11.29
CA MET A 70 -1.87 7.65 12.48
C MET A 70 -2.65 8.95 12.25
N ALA A 71 -2.51 9.54 11.05
CA ALA A 71 -3.24 10.74 10.67
C ALA A 71 -4.75 10.47 10.57
N MET A 72 -5.17 9.32 10.04
CA MET A 72 -6.60 8.99 9.91
C MET A 72 -7.22 8.62 11.26
N THR A 73 -6.51 7.89 12.12
CA THR A 73 -7.02 7.45 13.42
C THR A 73 -6.83 8.49 14.53
N HIS A 74 -6.24 9.66 14.23
CA HIS A 74 -5.89 10.70 15.21
C HIS A 74 -5.14 10.14 16.43
N SER A 75 -4.28 9.15 16.22
CA SER A 75 -3.56 8.45 17.30
C SER A 75 -2.16 9.03 17.49
N HIS A 76 -1.65 9.09 18.73
CA HIS A 76 -0.25 9.43 18.98
C HIS A 76 0.58 8.16 19.25
N LEU A 77 1.87 8.19 18.89
CA LEU A 77 2.80 7.07 19.18
C LEU A 77 2.91 6.77 20.68
N ARG A 78 2.55 7.74 21.53
CA ARG A 78 2.51 7.58 23.00
C ARG A 78 1.33 6.74 23.50
N ASP A 79 0.29 6.57 22.69
CA ASP A 79 -0.90 5.80 23.05
C ASP A 79 -0.75 4.31 22.69
N ILE A 80 0.39 3.94 22.07
CA ILE A 80 0.76 2.55 21.81
C ILE A 80 1.13 1.91 23.15
N GLY A 81 0.11 1.38 23.83
CA GLY A 81 0.24 0.79 25.16
C GLY A 81 0.26 -0.74 25.16
N GLY A 82 -0.27 -1.37 24.10
CA GLY A 82 -0.48 -2.81 24.05
C GLY A 82 0.41 -3.57 23.05
N PRO A 83 0.70 -4.87 23.29
CA PRO A 83 1.38 -5.73 22.32
C PRO A 83 0.67 -5.82 20.97
N ILE A 84 -0.67 -5.76 20.97
CA ILE A 84 -1.49 -5.80 19.75
C ILE A 84 -1.22 -4.56 18.89
N ASP A 85 -1.12 -3.38 19.49
CA ASP A 85 -0.86 -2.13 18.77
C ASP A 85 0.48 -2.19 18.01
N VAL A 86 1.50 -2.75 18.66
CA VAL A 86 2.82 -2.96 18.04
C VAL A 86 2.73 -3.93 16.87
N ILE A 87 2.03 -5.06 17.02
CA ILE A 87 1.85 -6.05 15.95
C ILE A 87 1.12 -5.42 14.76
N VAL A 88 0.05 -4.66 15.02
CA VAL A 88 -0.73 -3.98 13.97
C VAL A 88 0.12 -2.92 13.27
N LEU A 89 0.87 -2.11 14.02
CA LEU A 89 1.75 -1.09 13.46
C LEU A 89 2.85 -1.70 12.58
N LEU A 90 3.48 -2.79 13.04
CA LEU A 90 4.46 -3.53 12.25
C LEU A 90 3.83 -4.15 11.00
N GLY A 91 2.61 -4.66 11.10
CA GLY A 91 1.84 -5.16 9.96
C GLY A 91 1.59 -4.07 8.91
N ILE A 92 1.16 -2.88 9.35
CA ILE A 92 0.96 -1.72 8.47
C ILE A 92 2.27 -1.28 7.83
N ALA A 93 3.35 -1.19 8.60
CA ALA A 93 4.67 -0.86 8.08
C ALA A 93 5.14 -1.87 7.03
N ALA A 94 4.97 -3.16 7.28
CA ALA A 94 5.33 -4.24 6.35
C ALA A 94 4.51 -4.16 5.06
N MET A 95 3.18 -3.99 5.17
CA MET A 95 2.29 -3.84 4.01
C MET A 95 2.61 -2.58 3.20
N GLY A 96 2.91 -1.46 3.87
CA GLY A 96 3.35 -0.22 3.25
C GLY A 96 4.67 -0.37 2.49
N ALA A 97 5.65 -1.06 3.09
CA ALA A 97 6.92 -1.37 2.45
C ALA A 97 6.74 -2.20 1.18
N VAL A 98 5.96 -3.29 1.26
CA VAL A 98 5.67 -4.16 0.11
C VAL A 98 4.93 -3.37 -0.98
N GLY A 99 3.92 -2.59 -0.61
CA GLY A 99 3.18 -1.74 -1.54
C GLY A 99 4.06 -0.75 -2.28
N ALA A 100 4.98 -0.07 -1.58
CA ALA A 100 5.93 0.85 -2.21
C ALA A 100 6.88 0.13 -3.17
N ALA A 101 7.39 -1.05 -2.81
CA ALA A 101 8.22 -1.83 -3.71
C ALA A 101 7.48 -2.22 -5.00
N ILE A 102 6.23 -2.67 -4.89
CA ILE A 102 5.37 -2.98 -6.05
C ILE A 102 5.15 -1.74 -6.90
N LEU A 103 4.80 -0.61 -6.30
CA LEU A 103 4.55 0.64 -7.01
C LEU A 103 5.80 1.12 -7.76
N VAL A 104 6.93 1.20 -7.07
CA VAL A 104 8.20 1.68 -7.65
C VAL A 104 8.67 0.73 -8.77
N TYR A 105 8.57 -0.58 -8.57
CA TYR A 105 8.90 -1.55 -9.60
C TYR A 105 8.01 -1.37 -10.85
N THR A 106 6.69 -1.27 -10.64
CA THR A 106 5.70 -1.07 -11.71
C THR A 106 5.98 0.18 -12.51
N VAL A 107 6.17 1.32 -11.82
CA VAL A 107 6.51 2.61 -12.43
C VAL A 107 7.82 2.51 -13.21
N GLN A 108 8.87 1.95 -12.62
CA GLN A 108 10.15 1.80 -13.32
C GLN A 108 10.06 0.90 -14.54
N SER A 109 9.28 -0.18 -14.50
CA SER A 109 9.07 -1.05 -15.65
C SER A 109 8.28 -0.35 -16.76
N LEU A 110 7.19 0.35 -16.43
CA LEU A 110 6.39 1.10 -17.40
C LEU A 110 7.22 2.14 -18.16
N PHE A 111 8.00 2.96 -17.43
CA PHE A 111 8.74 4.08 -18.03
C PHE A 111 10.13 3.70 -18.58
N ARG A 112 10.79 2.67 -18.03
CA ARG A 112 12.15 2.26 -18.44
C ARG A 112 12.20 0.93 -19.19
N GLY A 113 11.05 0.27 -19.39
CA GLY A 113 10.92 -0.99 -20.16
C GLY A 113 11.20 -0.87 -21.67
N GLY A 114 11.61 0.30 -22.17
CA GLY A 114 12.01 0.50 -23.57
C GLY A 114 13.52 0.34 -23.84
N LYS A 115 14.37 0.21 -22.82
CA LYS A 115 15.82 0.07 -23.02
C LYS A 115 16.29 -1.28 -22.51
N HIS A 116 16.26 -2.27 -23.41
CA HIS A 116 17.23 -3.36 -23.35
C HIS A 116 18.63 -2.75 -23.34
N SER A 117 19.36 -2.99 -22.27
CA SER A 117 20.82 -3.03 -22.27
C SER A 117 21.30 -3.97 -21.19
#